data_AF-A0A7J0DRB9-F1
#
_entry.id   AF-A0A7J0DRB9-F1
#
_cell.length_a   1.000
_cell.length_b   1.000
_cell.length_c   1.000
_cell.angle_alpha   90.00
_cell.angle_beta   90.00
_cell.angle_gamma   90.00
#
_symmetry.space_group_name_H-M   'P 1'
#
loop_
_entity.id
_entity.type
_entity.pdbx_description
1 polymer ?
#
loop_
_entity_poly.entity_id
_entity_poly.type
_entity_poly.pdbx_seq_one_letter_code
_entity_poly.pdbx_strand_id
1 'polypeptide(L)'
;MPPRREGRGRREAVTPDDRFDHIKRILEGLVQVVQDTHNNNCDEAPLAMLMPKIEVMNRTTIKQFQQLNPPTFLGTPNPMAAESWLIGIERVFEVLPCTDDQKVIFATFTFEGAALVWWQLTKPLEPLWFGLDF
;
A
#
# COMPACT_ATOMS: atom_id res chain seq x y z
N MET A 1 71.43 22.45 -30.20
CA MET A 1 70.13 22.90 -29.65
C MET A 1 69.13 23.09 -30.79
N PRO A 2 67.82 22.83 -30.63
CA PRO A 2 67.13 21.94 -29.69
C PRO A 2 66.38 20.78 -30.42
N PRO A 3 65.94 19.72 -29.73
CA PRO A 3 64.90 18.85 -30.29
C PRO A 3 63.56 19.60 -30.26
N ARG A 4 62.92 19.69 -31.42
CA ARG A 4 61.58 20.28 -31.60
C ARG A 4 60.56 19.38 -30.91
N ARG A 5 59.97 19.90 -29.83
CA ARG A 5 58.74 19.41 -29.21
C ARG A 5 57.63 19.47 -30.25
N GLU A 6 56.90 18.37 -30.42
CA GLU A 6 55.45 18.49 -30.58
C GLU A 6 54.77 17.23 -30.06
N GLY A 7 54.44 17.30 -28.76
CA GLY A 7 53.48 16.40 -28.15
C GLY A 7 52.14 16.62 -28.84
N ARG A 8 51.77 15.68 -29.69
CA ARG A 8 50.38 15.52 -30.09
C ARG A 8 49.72 14.71 -28.99
N GLY A 9 49.16 15.40 -27.99
CA GLY A 9 48.28 14.81 -26.99
C GLY A 9 47.16 14.08 -27.72
N ARG A 10 47.29 12.76 -27.82
CA ARG A 10 46.24 11.88 -28.28
C ARG A 10 45.18 11.94 -27.19
N ARG A 11 44.09 12.66 -27.41
CA ARG A 11 42.89 12.48 -26.61
C ARG A 11 42.49 11.02 -26.83
N GLU A 12 42.81 10.15 -25.89
CA GLU A 12 42.37 8.76 -25.92
C GLU A 12 40.84 8.79 -25.86
N ALA A 13 40.22 8.41 -26.97
CA ALA A 13 38.78 8.24 -27.01
C ALA A 13 38.47 7.08 -26.06
N VAL A 14 37.85 7.38 -24.92
CA VAL A 14 37.32 6.39 -23.98
C VAL A 14 36.45 5.45 -24.79
N THR A 15 36.81 4.18 -24.85
CA THR A 15 36.12 3.22 -25.71
C THR A 15 34.73 2.94 -25.12
N PRO A 16 33.74 2.52 -25.93
CA PRO A 16 32.43 2.13 -25.40
C PRO A 16 32.54 1.05 -24.33
N ASP A 17 33.55 0.18 -24.42
CA ASP A 17 33.84 -0.90 -23.48
C ASP A 17 34.23 -0.35 -22.10
N ASP A 18 35.12 0.65 -22.06
CA ASP A 18 35.52 1.33 -20.82
C ASP A 18 34.32 1.99 -20.11
N ARG A 19 33.33 2.48 -20.88
CA ARG A 19 32.10 3.03 -20.32
C ARG A 19 31.23 1.95 -19.69
N PHE A 20 31.13 0.77 -20.33
CA PHE A 20 30.39 -0.36 -19.78
C PHE A 20 31.04 -0.88 -18.51
N ASP A 21 32.36 -1.01 -18.49
CA ASP A 21 33.11 -1.43 -17.29
C ASP A 21 32.97 -0.43 -16.15
N HIS A 22 32.94 0.87 -16.46
CA HIS A 22 32.69 1.90 -15.47
C HIS A 22 31.28 1.79 -14.87
N ILE A 23 30.26 1.62 -15.73
CA ILE A 23 28.87 1.42 -15.29
C ILE A 23 28.75 0.14 -14.44
N LYS A 24 29.40 -0.93 -14.86
CA LYS A 24 29.42 -2.21 -14.14
C LYS A 24 30.03 -2.06 -12.75
N ARG A 25 31.16 -1.36 -12.61
CA ARG A 25 31.76 -1.06 -11.29
C ARG A 25 30.85 -0.23 -10.38
N ILE A 26 30.14 0.74 -10.94
CA ILE A 26 29.18 1.54 -10.17
C ILE A 26 28.04 0.65 -9.67
N LEU A 27 27.48 -0.19 -10.54
CA LEU A 27 26.39 -1.10 -10.17
C LEU A 27 26.82 -2.12 -9.12
N GLU A 28 27.99 -2.73 -9.27
CA GLU A 28 28.54 -3.68 -8.29
C GLU A 28 28.78 -3.00 -6.93
N GLY A 29 29.28 -1.77 -6.92
CA GLY A 29 29.42 -0.99 -5.70
C GLY A 29 28.09 -0.71 -5.00
N LEU A 30 27.03 -0.39 -5.76
CA LEU A 30 25.69 -0.15 -5.20
C LEU A 30 25.08 -1.43 -4.61
N VAL A 31 25.25 -2.57 -5.28
CA VAL A 31 24.79 -3.87 -4.78
C VAL A 31 25.49 -4.21 -3.46
N GLN A 32 26.78 -3.94 -3.36
CA GLN A 32 27.55 -4.19 -2.14
C GLN A 32 27.07 -3.33 -0.96
N VAL A 33 26.83 -2.03 -1.19
CA VAL A 33 26.32 -1.12 -0.14
C VAL A 33 24.96 -1.57 0.40
N VAL A 34 24.05 -2.00 -0.47
CA VAL A 34 22.73 -2.51 -0.06
C VAL A 34 22.86 -3.79 0.76
N GLN A 35 23.74 -4.71 0.36
CA GLN A 35 23.95 -5.97 1.07
C GLN A 35 24.62 -5.76 2.44
N ASP A 36 25.56 -4.81 2.53
CA ASP A 36 26.25 -4.47 3.79
C ASP A 36 25.30 -3.77 4.78
N THR A 37 24.32 -3.02 4.28
CA THR A 37 23.26 -2.40 5.09
C THR A 37 22.31 -3.45 5.69
N HIS A 38 22.13 -4.59 5.01
CA HIS A 38 21.36 -5.72 5.53
C HIS A 38 22.16 -6.56 6.55
N ASN A 39 23.48 -6.68 6.35
CA ASN A 39 24.35 -7.52 7.18
C ASN A 39 24.86 -6.82 8.47
N ASN A 40 24.88 -5.49 8.52
CA ASN A 40 25.26 -4.73 9.72
C ASN A 40 24.02 -4.22 10.47
N ASN A 41 23.52 -5.04 11.40
CA ASN A 41 22.47 -4.66 12.33
C ASN A 41 22.99 -3.61 13.35
N CYS A 42 22.90 -2.33 13.01
CA CYS A 42 22.87 -1.25 14.01
C CYS A 42 21.45 -1.22 14.57
N ASP A 43 21.30 -1.60 15.84
CA ASP A 43 20.10 -1.51 16.69
C ASP A 43 18.80 -1.36 15.90
N GLU A 44 18.15 -2.49 15.63
CA GLU A 44 16.78 -2.56 15.17
C GLU A 44 15.86 -1.84 16.19
N ALA A 45 15.79 -0.52 16.12
CA ALA A 45 14.54 0.16 16.36
C ALA A 45 13.60 -0.44 15.31
N PRO A 46 12.58 -1.22 15.71
CA PRO A 46 11.79 -1.96 14.75
C PRO A 46 11.23 -0.96 13.75
N LEU A 47 11.57 -1.10 12.46
CA LEU A 47 10.87 -0.43 11.37
C LEU A 47 9.35 -0.70 11.41
N ALA A 48 8.90 -1.66 12.23
CA ALA A 48 7.51 -1.84 12.66
C ALA A 48 6.89 -0.63 13.38
N MET A 49 7.69 0.33 13.86
CA MET A 49 7.23 1.54 14.56
C MET A 49 7.11 2.76 13.64
N LEU A 50 7.58 2.66 12.39
CA LEU A 50 7.53 3.71 11.35
C LEU A 50 6.56 3.41 10.21
N MET A 51 6.06 2.18 10.12
CA MET A 51 4.73 2.01 9.54
C MET A 51 3.78 2.82 10.44
N PRO A 52 2.75 3.53 9.91
CA PRO A 52 1.61 3.79 10.77
C PRO A 52 1.30 2.46 11.41
N LYS A 53 1.07 2.47 12.72
CA LYS A 53 0.59 1.32 13.47
C LYS A 53 -0.79 0.99 12.87
N ILE A 54 -0.82 0.44 11.66
CA ILE A 54 -1.73 -0.59 11.27
C ILE A 54 -1.34 -1.63 12.29
N GLU A 55 -1.97 -1.51 13.46
CA GLU A 55 -2.01 -2.58 14.41
C GLU A 55 -2.17 -3.80 13.51
N VAL A 56 -1.28 -4.78 13.65
CA VAL A 56 -1.65 -6.15 13.33
C VAL A 56 -2.73 -6.51 14.37
N MET A 57 -3.83 -5.76 14.32
CA MET A 57 -5.06 -5.82 15.06
C MET A 57 -5.65 -7.10 14.52
N ASN A 58 -5.90 -8.06 15.41
CA ASN A 58 -6.50 -9.33 15.09
C ASN A 58 -7.57 -9.15 14.00
N ARG A 59 -7.20 -9.42 12.74
CA ARG A 59 -8.01 -9.01 11.59
C ARG A 59 -9.25 -9.88 11.62
N THR A 60 -10.36 -9.32 12.08
CA THR A 60 -11.65 -10.02 12.06
C THR A 60 -11.87 -10.59 10.68
N THR A 61 -12.17 -11.88 10.60
CA THR A 61 -12.44 -12.57 9.34
C THR A 61 -13.91 -12.47 8.98
N ILE A 62 -14.24 -12.55 7.69
CA ILE A 62 -15.63 -12.59 7.24
C ILE A 62 -16.41 -13.77 7.86
N LYS A 63 -15.71 -14.88 8.17
CA LYS A 63 -16.30 -16.04 8.85
C LYS A 63 -16.76 -15.70 10.27
N GLN A 64 -15.94 -14.97 11.04
CA GLN A 64 -16.29 -14.53 12.39
C GLN A 64 -17.46 -13.54 12.35
N PHE A 65 -17.47 -12.63 11.37
CA PHE A 65 -18.59 -11.72 11.13
C PHE A 65 -19.89 -12.47 10.84
N GLN A 66 -19.87 -13.43 9.91
CA GLN A 66 -21.04 -14.24 9.56
C GLN A 66 -21.56 -15.11 10.72
N GLN A 67 -20.69 -15.57 11.61
CA GLN A 67 -21.10 -16.34 12.79
C GLN A 67 -21.98 -15.55 13.76
N LEU A 68 -21.91 -14.22 13.74
CA LEU A 68 -22.78 -13.34 14.53
C LEU A 68 -24.13 -13.06 13.86
N ASN A 69 -24.41 -13.66 12.69
CA ASN A 69 -25.64 -13.51 11.92
C ASN A 69 -26.03 -12.04 11.72
N PRO A 70 -25.18 -11.26 11.04
CA PRO A 70 -25.41 -9.83 10.85
C PRO A 70 -26.70 -9.60 10.04
N PRO A 71 -27.47 -8.54 10.34
CA PRO A 71 -28.69 -8.24 9.61
C PRO A 71 -28.38 -7.80 8.18
N THR A 72 -29.25 -8.15 7.24
CA THR A 72 -29.15 -7.72 5.84
C THR A 72 -29.98 -6.47 5.58
N PHE A 73 -29.61 -5.70 4.55
CA PHE A 73 -30.35 -4.51 4.14
C PHE A 73 -30.64 -4.52 2.65
N LEU A 74 -31.93 -4.51 2.31
CA LEU A 74 -32.40 -4.57 0.92
C LEU A 74 -32.37 -3.21 0.21
N GLY A 75 -32.14 -2.11 0.92
CA GLY A 75 -32.21 -0.75 0.36
C GLY A 75 -33.63 -0.19 0.27
N THR A 76 -34.44 -0.40 1.31
CA THR A 76 -35.81 0.13 1.35
C THR A 76 -35.81 1.66 1.54
N PRO A 77 -36.81 2.39 1.01
CA PRO A 77 -36.93 3.84 1.21
C PRO A 77 -37.35 4.24 2.64
N ASN A 78 -37.64 3.27 3.51
CA ASN A 78 -38.01 3.53 4.90
C ASN A 78 -36.76 3.84 5.74
N PRO A 79 -36.62 5.05 6.30
CA PRO A 79 -35.47 5.41 7.12
C PRO A 79 -35.34 4.56 8.39
N MET A 80 -36.47 4.12 8.99
CA MET A 80 -36.46 3.28 10.19
C MET A 80 -35.83 1.91 9.93
N ALA A 81 -36.00 1.37 8.72
CA ALA A 81 -35.38 0.10 8.34
C ALA A 81 -33.86 0.23 8.19
N ALA A 82 -33.38 1.37 7.65
CA ALA A 82 -31.97 1.67 7.55
C ALA A 82 -31.33 1.88 8.94
N GLU A 83 -32.01 2.62 9.83
CA GLU A 83 -31.57 2.82 11.22
C GLU A 83 -31.52 1.49 12.00
N SER A 84 -32.57 0.66 11.90
CA SER A 84 -32.59 -0.65 12.54
C SER A 84 -31.48 -1.57 12.04
N TRP A 85 -31.15 -1.53 10.74
CA TRP A 85 -30.03 -2.28 10.20
C TRP A 85 -28.69 -1.76 10.74
N LEU A 86 -28.50 -0.44 10.76
CA LEU A 86 -27.28 0.20 11.24
C LEU A 86 -27.00 -0.17 12.71
N ILE A 87 -27.99 -0.03 13.59
CA ILE A 87 -27.88 -0.43 15.00
C ILE A 87 -27.51 -1.91 15.13
N GLY A 88 -28.11 -2.77 14.31
CA GLY A 88 -27.81 -4.20 14.33
C GLY A 88 -26.37 -4.51 13.89
N ILE A 89 -25.87 -3.81 12.88
CA ILE A 89 -24.47 -3.92 12.43
C ILE A 89 -23.48 -3.36 13.45
N GLU A 90 -23.79 -2.24 14.10
CA GLU A 90 -22.96 -1.65 15.13
C GLU A 90 -22.76 -2.61 16.31
N ARG A 91 -23.84 -3.30 16.75
CA ARG A 91 -23.76 -4.35 17.78
C ARG A 91 -22.84 -5.50 17.40
N VAL A 92 -22.79 -5.87 16.12
CA VAL A 92 -21.87 -6.92 15.64
C VAL A 92 -20.41 -6.43 15.75
N PHE A 93 -20.16 -5.15 15.46
CA PHE A 93 -18.84 -4.54 15.58
C PHE A 93 -18.42 -4.21 17.02
N GLU A 94 -19.33 -4.13 17.98
CA GLU A 94 -18.98 -4.05 19.40
C GLU A 94 -18.30 -5.33 19.90
N VAL A 95 -18.63 -6.48 19.30
CA VAL A 95 -18.10 -7.79 19.69
C VAL A 95 -16.84 -8.16 18.91
N LEU A 96 -16.64 -7.58 17.72
CA LEU A 96 -15.55 -7.91 16.81
C LEU A 96 -14.52 -6.79 16.72
N PRO A 97 -13.21 -7.07 16.90
CA PRO A 97 -12.17 -6.08 16.64
C PRO A 97 -12.04 -5.83 15.13
N CYS A 98 -12.69 -4.79 14.63
CA CYS A 98 -12.66 -4.38 13.23
C CYS A 98 -12.01 -3.00 13.07
N THR A 99 -11.07 -2.87 12.12
CA THR A 99 -10.68 -1.55 11.61
C THR A 99 -11.88 -0.88 10.93
N ASP A 100 -11.84 0.44 10.76
CA ASP A 100 -12.91 1.15 10.07
C ASP A 100 -13.06 0.69 8.61
N ASP A 101 -11.97 0.38 7.91
CA ASP A 101 -12.01 -0.23 6.58
C ASP A 101 -12.73 -1.59 6.59
N GLN A 102 -12.48 -2.44 7.60
CA GLN A 102 -13.17 -3.72 7.74
C GLN A 102 -14.66 -3.54 8.01
N LYS A 103 -15.04 -2.55 8.82
CA LYS A 103 -16.46 -2.26 9.09
C LYS A 103 -17.20 -1.91 7.80
N VAL A 104 -16.61 -1.07 6.95
CA VAL A 104 -17.20 -0.72 5.64
C VAL A 104 -17.31 -1.96 4.75
N ILE A 105 -16.25 -2.78 4.67
CA ILE A 105 -16.27 -4.01 3.87
C ILE A 105 -17.36 -4.99 4.37
N PHE A 106 -17.47 -5.20 5.68
CA PHE A 106 -18.42 -6.14 6.26
C PHE A 106 -19.86 -5.63 6.25
N ALA A 107 -20.10 -4.36 6.56
CA ALA A 107 -21.44 -3.77 6.46
C ALA A 107 -21.95 -3.86 5.02
N THR A 108 -21.11 -3.55 4.04
CA THR A 108 -21.52 -3.58 2.62
C THR A 108 -21.68 -5.00 2.08
N PHE A 109 -21.07 -6.00 2.71
CA PHE A 109 -21.34 -7.41 2.43
C PHE A 109 -22.78 -7.82 2.81
N THR A 110 -23.43 -7.08 3.72
CA THR A 110 -24.83 -7.35 4.12
C THR A 110 -25.87 -6.62 3.26
N PHE A 111 -25.42 -5.84 2.28
CA PHE A 111 -26.33 -5.23 1.32
C PHE A 111 -26.85 -6.26 0.32
N GLU A 112 -28.15 -6.16 0.08
CA GLU A 112 -28.87 -6.93 -0.92
C GLU A 112 -29.76 -5.99 -1.73
N GLY A 113 -30.36 -6.49 -2.80
CA GLY A 113 -31.35 -5.75 -3.60
C GLY A 113 -30.88 -4.36 -4.03
N ALA A 114 -31.70 -3.35 -3.75
CA ALA A 114 -31.44 -1.97 -4.14
C ALA A 114 -30.23 -1.36 -3.42
N ALA A 115 -29.93 -1.76 -2.18
CA ALA A 115 -28.76 -1.27 -1.46
C ALA A 115 -27.46 -1.76 -2.11
N LEU A 116 -27.42 -3.02 -2.55
CA LEU A 116 -26.24 -3.57 -3.22
C LEU A 116 -26.00 -2.88 -4.56
N VAL A 117 -27.07 -2.68 -5.35
CA VAL A 117 -27.00 -1.97 -6.64
C VAL A 117 -26.52 -0.53 -6.42
N TRP A 118 -27.09 0.18 -5.46
CA TRP A 118 -26.65 1.53 -5.11
C TRP A 118 -25.17 1.55 -4.76
N TRP A 119 -24.72 0.66 -3.86
CA TRP A 119 -23.34 0.60 -3.43
C TRP A 119 -22.36 0.35 -4.59
N GLN A 120 -22.70 -0.56 -5.51
CA GLN A 120 -21.90 -0.84 -6.70
C GLN A 120 -21.77 0.36 -7.65
N LEU A 121 -22.81 1.19 -7.73
CA LEU A 121 -22.81 2.41 -8.55
C LEU A 121 -22.10 3.59 -7.87
N THR A 122 -22.14 3.67 -6.54
CA THR A 122 -21.49 4.75 -5.78
C THR A 122 -20.06 4.46 -5.41
N LYS A 123 -19.61 3.20 -5.39
CA LYS A 123 -18.18 2.90 -5.25
C LYS A 123 -17.46 3.72 -6.31
N PRO A 124 -16.63 4.70 -5.92
CA PRO A 124 -15.84 5.43 -6.88
C PRO A 124 -15.08 4.38 -7.70
N LEU A 125 -15.21 4.41 -9.03
CA LEU A 125 -14.22 3.83 -9.93
C LEU A 125 -12.90 4.48 -9.51
N GLU A 126 -12.14 3.91 -8.57
CA GLU A 126 -11.02 4.55 -7.85
C GLU A 126 -10.42 5.65 -8.71
N PRO A 127 -10.90 6.89 -8.54
CA PRO A 127 -10.46 7.87 -9.49
C PRO A 127 -9.06 8.26 -8.97
N LEU A 128 -8.11 8.40 -9.89
CA LEU A 128 -6.69 8.70 -9.64
C LEU A 128 -6.44 10.07 -8.96
N TRP A 129 -7.40 10.61 -8.19
CA TRP A 129 -7.41 11.96 -7.60
C TRP A 129 -6.97 12.01 -6.14
N PHE A 130 -6.55 10.89 -5.52
CA PHE A 130 -5.67 10.97 -4.34
C PHE A 130 -4.30 11.63 -4.66
N GLY A 131 -4.05 12.03 -5.91
CA GLY A 131 -2.81 12.65 -6.37
C GLY A 131 -2.86 14.15 -6.69
N LEU A 132 -3.86 14.91 -6.25
CA LEU A 132 -3.81 16.38 -6.35
C LEU A 132 -4.26 17.02 -5.03
N ASP A 133 -3.27 17.21 -4.15
CA ASP A 133 -3.33 18.16 -3.05
C ASP A 133 -3.52 19.58 -3.62
N PHE A 134 -4.50 20.31 -3.07
CA PHE A 134 -4.57 21.77 -3.09
C PHE A 134 -4.54 22.29 -1.65
#